data_AF-A0A3D4JAX0-F1
#
_entry.id   AF-A0A3D4JAX0-F1
#
_cell.length_a   1.000
_cell.length_b   1.000
_cell.length_c   1.000
_cell.angle_alpha   90.00
_cell.angle_beta   90.00
_cell.angle_gamma   90.00
#
_symmetry.space_group_name_H-M   'P 1'
#
loop_
_entity.id
_entity.type
_entity.pdbx_description
1 polymer ?
#
loop_
_entity_poly.entity_id
_entity_poly.type
_entity_poly.pdbx_seq_one_letter_code
_entity_poly.pdbx_strand_id
1 'polypeptide(L)' 'MPHENQPVYFAGKKLEEATCAMILIHGRGANAEDILSLSAHLTHPGLAYLAPQAE' A
#
# COMPACT_ATOMS: atom_id res chain seq x y z
N MET A 1 17.34 -6.22 1.58
CA MET A 1 16.84 -5.22 0.60
C MET A 1 15.98 -4.20 1.34
N PRO A 2 15.85 -2.92 0.91
CA PRO A 2 15.23 -1.86 1.72
C PRO A 2 13.82 -2.19 2.27
N HIS A 3 13.00 -2.90 1.49
CA HIS A 3 11.64 -3.31 1.87
C HIS A 3 11.55 -4.71 2.50
N GLU A 4 12.67 -5.40 2.68
CA GLU A 4 12.70 -6.78 3.15
C GLU A 4 12.46 -6.87 4.65
N ASN A 5 11.53 -7.75 5.07
CA ASN A 5 11.11 -7.93 6.46
C ASN A 5 10.53 -6.67 7.13
N GLN A 6 10.10 -5.70 6.33
CA GLN A 6 9.45 -4.48 6.81
C GLN A 6 7.93 -4.64 6.87
N PRO A 7 7.23 -3.84 7.70
CA PRO A 7 5.77 -3.85 7.75
C PRO A 7 5.14 -3.53 6.40
N VAL A 8 3.97 -4.12 6.16
CA VAL A 8 3.10 -3.78 5.04
C VAL A 8 1.83 -3.15 5.61
N TYR A 9 1.49 -1.98 5.09
CA TYR A 9 0.29 -1.25 5.47
C TYR A 9 -0.81 -1.49 4.43
N PHE A 10 -2.07 -1.45 4.88
CA PHE A 10 -3.21 -1.87 4.07
C PHE A 10 -4.31 -0.80 4.07
N ALA A 11 -5.00 -0.65 2.94
CA ALA A 11 -6.24 0.13 2.82
C ALA A 11 -7.19 -0.50 1.79
N GLY A 12 -8.44 -0.05 1.77
CA GLY A 12 -9.46 -0.54 0.85
C GLY A 12 -10.01 -1.92 1.24
N LYS A 13 -10.26 -2.76 0.25
CA LYS A 13 -10.86 -4.09 0.48
C LYS A 13 -9.85 -5.03 1.13
N LYS A 14 -10.32 -5.94 1.98
CA LYS A 14 -9.48 -7.03 2.51
C LYS A 14 -8.91 -7.84 1.36
N LEU A 15 -7.64 -8.26 1.47
CA LEU A 15 -6.91 -8.90 0.39
C LEU A 15 -7.59 -10.18 -0.09
N GLU A 16 -8.17 -10.95 0.83
CA GLU A 16 -8.86 -12.21 0.55
C GLU A 16 -10.18 -12.02 -0.24
N GLU A 17 -10.72 -10.80 -0.23
CA GLU A 17 -11.99 -10.45 -0.86
C GLU A 17 -11.81 -9.54 -2.09
N ALA A 18 -10.60 -9.04 -2.31
CA ALA A 18 -10.27 -8.10 -3.38
C ALA A 18 -10.19 -8.81 -4.73
N THR A 19 -10.63 -8.12 -5.79
CA THR A 19 -10.50 -8.62 -7.17
C THR A 19 -9.16 -8.23 -7.79
N CYS A 20 -8.49 -7.23 -7.22
CA CYS A 20 -7.18 -6.75 -7.63
C CYS A 20 -6.45 -6.13 -6.43
N ALA A 21 -5.12 -6.04 -6.51
CA ALA A 21 -4.28 -5.37 -5.53
C ALA A 21 -3.41 -4.31 -6.21
N MET A 22 -3.20 -3.19 -5.54
CA MET A 22 -2.26 -2.14 -5.93
C MET A 22 -1.17 -2.01 -4.87
N ILE A 23 0.07 -2.19 -5.30
CA ILE A 23 1.25 -2.03 -4.44
C ILE A 23 1.79 -0.62 -4.64
N LEU A 24 1.81 0.16 -3.57
CA LEU A 24 2.22 1.56 -3.52
C LEU A 24 3.60 1.64 -2.90
N ILE A 25 4.60 2.05 -3.69
CA ILE A 25 5.99 2.18 -3.25
C ILE A 25 6.30 3.66 -3.00
N HIS A 26 6.78 3.97 -1.80
CA HIS A 26 7.14 5.34 -1.43
C HIS A 26 8.50 5.76 -2.02
N GLY A 27 8.71 7.07 -2.11
CA GLY A 27 9.99 7.64 -2.52
C GLY A 27 11.04 7.63 -1.41
N ARG A 28 12.27 8.05 -1.74
CA ARG A 28 13.37 8.19 -0.77
C ARG A 28 13.00 9.20 0.32
N GLY A 29 13.17 8.81 1.59
CA GLY A 29 12.91 9.67 2.74
C GLY A 29 11.42 9.84 3.10
N ALA A 30 10.52 9.17 2.39
CA ALA A 30 9.09 9.06 2.73
C ALA A 30 8.81 7.75 3.48
N ASN A 31 7.57 7.56 3.94
CA ASN A 31 7.12 6.33 4.59
C ASN A 31 5.91 5.67 3.86
N ALA A 32 5.54 4.46 4.29
CA ALA A 32 4.44 3.69 3.72
C ALA A 32 3.06 4.35 3.90
N GLU A 33 2.81 5.03 5.02
CA GLU A 33 1.54 5.72 5.28
C GLU A 33 1.35 6.92 4.32
N ASP A 34 2.44 7.65 4.02
CA ASP A 34 2.43 8.77 3.09
C ASP A 34 1.96 8.33 1.70
N ILE A 35 2.56 7.27 1.14
CA ILE A 35 2.17 6.79 -0.19
C ILE A 35 0.79 6.10 -0.16
N LEU A 36 0.43 5.43 0.94
CA LEU A 36 -0.89 4.80 1.10
C LEU A 36 -2.02 5.83 1.07
N SER A 37 -1.77 7.08 1.48
CA SER A 37 -2.75 8.17 1.43
C SER A 37 -3.33 8.40 0.03
N LEU A 38 -2.60 8.08 -1.04
CA LEU A 38 -3.08 8.15 -2.42
C LEU A 38 -4.28 7.23 -2.69
N SER A 39 -4.47 6.16 -1.90
CA SER A 39 -5.63 5.27 -2.01
C SER A 39 -6.97 6.01 -1.85
N ALA A 40 -6.99 7.11 -1.09
CA ALA A 40 -8.17 7.96 -0.94
C ALA A 40 -8.56 8.70 -2.24
N HIS A 41 -7.59 8.93 -3.14
CA HIS A 41 -7.81 9.57 -4.43
C HIS A 41 -7.99 8.56 -5.58
N LEU A 42 -7.48 7.34 -5.40
CA LEU A 42 -7.55 6.25 -6.38
C LEU A 42 -8.65 5.22 -6.06
N THR A 43 -9.54 5.55 -5.12
CA THR A 43 -10.49 4.61 -4.52
C THR A 43 -11.27 3.82 -5.57
N HIS A 44 -11.33 2.50 -5.39
CA HIS A 44 -12.02 1.57 -6.26
C HIS A 44 -12.57 0.40 -5.43
N PRO A 45 -13.85 0.00 -5.62
CA PRO A 45 -14.52 -0.96 -4.72
C PRO A 45 -13.88 -2.36 -4.67
N GLY A 46 -13.19 -2.78 -5.74
CA GLY A 46 -12.57 -4.11 -5.83
C GLY A 46 -11.11 -4.18 -5.38
N LEU A 47 -10.49 -3.05 -5.03
CA LEU A 47 -9.05 -2.97 -4.82
C LEU A 47 -8.64 -3.08 -3.34
N ALA A 48 -7.63 -3.90 -3.09
CA ALA A 48 -6.78 -3.81 -1.89
C ALA A 48 -5.57 -2.94 -2.21
N TYR A 49 -5.23 -2.01 -1.32
CA TYR A 49 -4.04 -1.17 -1.42
C TYR A 49 -3.03 -1.64 -0.38
N LEU A 50 -1.79 -1.85 -0.80
CA LEU A 50 -0.70 -2.29 0.06
C LEU A 50 0.47 -1.33 -0.08
N ALA A 51 1.05 -0.91 1.04
CA ALA A 51 2.25 -0.07 1.07
C ALA A 51 3.33 -0.72 1.94
N PRO A 52 4.35 -1.36 1.32
CA PRO A 52 5.53 -1.86 2.03
C PRO A 52 6.42 -0.70 2.51
N GLN A 53 6.83 -0.73 3.78
CA GLN A 53 7.82 0.20 4.32
C GLN A 53 9.24 -0.14 3.84
N ALA A 54 10.14 0.84 3.79
CA ALA A 54 11.59 0.64 3.70
C ALA A 54 12.37 1.37 4.80
N GLU A 55 13.55 0.85 5.12
CA GLU A 55 14.59 1.56 5.91
C GLU A 55 15.44 2.50 5.04
#